data_AF-A0A964LBM3-F1
#
_entry.id   AF-A0A964LBM3-F1
#
_cell.length_a   1.000
_cell.length_b   1.000
_cell.length_c   1.000
_cell.angle_alpha   90.00
_cell.angle_beta   90.00
_cell.angle_gamma   90.00
#
_symmetry.space_group_name_H-M   'P 1'
#
loop_
_entity.id
_entity.type
_entity.pdbx_description
1 polymer ?
#
loop_
_entity_poly.entity_id
_entity_poly.type
_entity_poly.pdbx_seq_one_letter_code
_entity_poly.pdbx_strand_id
1 'polypeptide(L)'
;MKRQVYFLAFPEICAYNYFMDKPRRGRPPKSGDETLSDRVFLRVTASEKAAYDQAAESSGIELSEWIRAALNKTAKQALKKASQVP
;
A
#
# COMPACT_ATOMS: atom_id res chain seq x y z
N MET A 1 -71.11 -11.12 23.48
CA MET A 1 -71.42 -11.23 22.04
C MET A 1 -71.04 -9.94 21.33
N LYS A 2 -70.02 -9.99 20.48
CA LYS A 2 -69.87 -9.32 19.16
C LYS A 2 -68.41 -9.45 18.76
N ARG A 3 -68.19 -10.30 17.76
CA ARG A 3 -66.97 -10.47 16.99
C ARG A 3 -66.88 -9.35 15.95
N GLN A 4 -65.65 -9.19 15.43
CA GLN A 4 -65.30 -8.77 14.06
C GLN A 4 -65.31 -7.26 13.79
N VAL A 5 -64.38 -6.66 13.01
CA VAL A 5 -63.57 -7.17 11.88
C VAL A 5 -62.18 -6.48 11.87
N TYR A 6 -61.18 -7.22 11.37
CA TYR A 6 -59.79 -6.83 11.10
C TYR A 6 -59.66 -5.93 9.85
N PHE A 7 -58.71 -4.98 9.82
CA PHE A 7 -58.06 -4.58 8.57
C PHE A 7 -56.65 -4.00 8.80
N LEU A 8 -55.73 -4.42 7.94
CA LEU A 8 -54.28 -4.22 7.99
C LEU A 8 -53.85 -2.83 7.48
N ALA A 9 -52.78 -2.26 8.05
CA ALA A 9 -51.85 -1.38 7.34
C ALA A 9 -50.50 -1.26 8.09
N PHE A 10 -49.44 -1.84 7.49
CA PHE A 10 -48.03 -1.39 7.54
C PHE A 10 -47.94 0.13 7.16
N PRO A 11 -46.77 0.83 7.13
CA PRO A 11 -45.55 0.86 7.95
C PRO A 11 -45.00 2.30 8.19
N GLU A 12 -44.55 2.72 9.38
CA GLU A 12 -43.67 3.92 9.51
C GLU A 12 -42.68 3.72 10.67
N ILE A 13 -41.43 3.32 10.43
CA ILE A 13 -40.26 4.20 10.26
C ILE A 13 -40.24 5.35 11.28
N CYS A 14 -39.69 5.11 12.48
CA CYS A 14 -38.88 6.12 13.20
C CYS A 14 -38.16 5.51 14.41
N ALA A 15 -37.18 4.65 14.15
CA ALA A 15 -36.11 4.35 15.11
C ALA A 15 -34.71 4.49 14.46
N TYR A 16 -34.61 5.28 13.39
CA TYR A 16 -33.41 5.30 12.55
C TYR A 16 -32.32 6.29 12.99
N ASN A 17 -32.61 7.21 13.91
CA ASN A 17 -31.67 8.30 14.24
C ASN A 17 -30.92 8.17 15.58
N TYR A 18 -31.20 7.16 16.42
CA TYR A 18 -30.53 7.04 17.74
C TYR A 18 -29.31 6.09 17.73
N PHE A 19 -28.94 5.52 16.58
CA PHE A 19 -27.82 4.55 16.49
C PHE A 19 -26.67 4.96 15.57
N MET A 20 -26.73 6.16 14.96
CA MET A 20 -25.75 6.60 13.94
C MET A 20 -24.58 7.45 14.46
N ASP A 21 -24.39 7.58 15.78
CA ASP A 21 -23.26 8.31 16.39
C ASP A 21 -22.27 7.40 17.14
N LYS A 22 -22.11 6.15 16.70
CA LYS A 22 -20.97 5.33 17.12
C LYS A 22 -19.88 5.47 16.07
N PRO A 23 -18.71 6.08 16.37
CA PRO A 23 -17.60 6.05 15.43
C PRO A 23 -17.30 4.58 15.15
N ARG A 24 -17.39 4.19 13.87
CA ARG A 24 -16.99 2.86 13.43
C ARG A 24 -15.54 2.70 13.86
N ARG A 25 -15.29 1.97 14.95
CA ARG A 25 -13.97 1.47 15.35
C ARG A 25 -13.56 0.49 14.26
N GLY A 26 -13.08 1.04 13.15
CA GLY A 26 -12.40 0.28 12.11
C GLY A 26 -11.20 -0.45 12.71
N ARG A 27 -10.68 -1.42 11.97
CA ARG A 27 -9.43 -2.10 12.31
C ARG A 27 -8.42 -1.06 12.79
N PRO A 28 -7.79 -1.23 13.97
CA PRO A 28 -6.72 -0.34 14.41
C PRO A 28 -5.75 -0.11 13.24
N PRO A 29 -5.40 1.15 12.93
CA PRO A 29 -4.48 1.41 11.85
C PRO A 29 -3.23 0.58 12.14
N LYS A 30 -2.81 -0.24 11.16
CA LYS A 30 -1.55 -0.94 11.25
C LYS A 30 -0.51 0.17 11.40
N SER A 31 0.00 0.38 12.60
CA SER A 31 1.15 1.24 12.88
C SER A 31 2.33 0.55 12.20
N GLY A 32 2.41 0.74 10.89
CA GLY A 32 3.36 0.06 10.04
C GLY A 32 4.66 0.81 10.07
N ASP A 33 5.75 0.05 10.24
CA ASP A 33 7.07 0.36 9.74
C ASP A 33 7.03 1.28 8.53
N GLU A 34 8.02 2.17 8.38
CA GLU A 34 8.25 2.96 7.18
C GLU A 34 8.25 2.05 5.93
N THR A 35 7.05 1.83 5.41
CA THR A 35 6.84 0.98 4.24
C THR A 35 7.50 1.72 3.10
N LEU A 36 8.36 1.04 2.32
CA LEU A 36 8.99 1.60 1.12
C LEU A 36 7.90 2.03 0.13
N SER A 37 7.39 3.26 0.29
CA SER A 37 6.24 3.80 -0.43
C SER A 37 6.62 4.48 -1.73
N ASP A 38 7.83 5.03 -1.76
CA ASP A 38 8.27 5.91 -2.82
C ASP A 38 8.74 5.10 -4.03
N ARG A 39 8.30 5.55 -5.21
CA ARG A 39 8.57 4.87 -6.48
C ARG A 39 9.59 5.66 -7.30
N VAL A 40 10.59 4.95 -7.80
CA VAL A 40 11.56 5.49 -8.76
C VAL A 40 11.18 4.98 -10.14
N PHE A 41 10.90 5.91 -11.07
CA PHE A 41 10.61 5.57 -12.46
C PHE A 41 11.87 5.72 -13.30
N LEU A 42 12.30 4.62 -13.93
CA LEU A 42 13.49 4.57 -14.79
C LEU A 42 13.05 4.18 -16.20
N ARG A 43 13.41 5.01 -17.18
CA ARG A 43 13.25 4.65 -18.60
C ARG A 43 14.51 3.93 -19.04
N VAL A 44 14.35 2.72 -19.55
CA VAL A 44 15.43 1.86 -20.00
C VAL A 44 15.05 1.23 -21.33
N THR A 45 16.06 0.88 -22.11
CA THR A 45 15.89 0.08 -23.32
C THR A 45 15.58 -1.38 -22.95
N ALA A 46 15.05 -2.13 -23.92
CA ALA A 46 14.79 -3.56 -23.73
C ALA A 46 16.08 -4.35 -23.46
N SER A 47 17.19 -3.96 -24.10
CA SER A 47 18.49 -4.62 -23.90
C SER A 47 19.04 -4.41 -22.49
N GLU A 48 18.89 -3.20 -21.94
CA GLU A 48 19.30 -2.91 -20.57
C GLU A 48 18.46 -3.69 -19.56
N LYS A 49 17.13 -3.75 -19.76
CA LYS A 49 16.25 -4.55 -18.90
C LYS A 49 16.68 -6.02 -18.88
N ALA A 50 16.94 -6.61 -20.04
CA ALA A 50 17.38 -8.00 -20.14
C ALA A 50 18.71 -8.25 -19.42
N ALA A 51 19.65 -7.29 -19.49
CA ALA A 51 20.91 -7.38 -18.76
C ALA A 51 20.69 -7.34 -17.23
N TYR A 52 19.78 -6.49 -16.75
CA TYR A 52 19.46 -6.44 -15.32
C TYR A 52 18.75 -7.70 -14.84
N ASP A 53 17.84 -8.25 -15.63
CA ASP A 53 17.15 -9.52 -15.34
C ASP A 53 18.17 -10.66 -15.18
N GLN A 54 19.11 -10.80 -16.12
CA GLN A 54 20.18 -11.81 -16.04
C GLN A 54 21.10 -11.63 -14.84
N ALA A 55 21.43 -10.38 -14.50
CA ALA A 55 22.28 -10.09 -13.35
C ALA A 55 21.59 -10.39 -12.01
N ALA A 56 20.29 -10.11 -11.91
CA ALA A 56 19.47 -10.46 -10.75
C ALA A 56 19.33 -11.98 -10.61
N GLU A 57 19.05 -12.69 -11.71
CA GLU A 57 18.97 -14.15 -11.75
C GLU A 57 20.30 -14.81 -11.34
N SER A 58 21.42 -14.31 -11.85
CA SER A 58 22.78 -14.79 -11.48
C SER A 58 23.08 -14.59 -9.99
N SER A 59 22.42 -13.61 -9.36
CA SER A 59 22.56 -13.31 -7.93
C SER A 59 21.52 -14.04 -7.06
N GLY A 60 20.56 -14.75 -7.68
CA GLY A 60 19.49 -15.46 -6.98
C GLY A 60 18.49 -14.57 -6.26
N ILE A 61 18.38 -13.29 -6.63
CA ILE A 61 17.50 -12.30 -6.00
C ILE A 61 16.56 -11.66 -7.02
N GLU A 62 15.50 -11.02 -6.53
CA GLU A 62 14.52 -10.35 -7.39
C GLU A 62 15.09 -9.05 -7.99
N LEU A 63 14.65 -8.71 -9.20
CA LEU A 63 15.15 -7.57 -9.96
C LEU A 63 15.09 -6.25 -9.18
N SER A 64 13.97 -5.95 -8.52
CA SER A 64 13.83 -4.69 -7.77
C SER A 64 14.78 -4.63 -6.58
N GLU A 65 15.03 -5.75 -5.92
CA GLU A 65 16.01 -5.85 -4.85
C GLU A 65 17.44 -5.67 -5.37
N TRP A 66 17.77 -6.31 -6.49
CA TRP A 66 19.06 -6.18 -7.14
C TRP A 66 19.34 -4.73 -7.57
N ILE A 67 18.39 -4.08 -8.24
CA ILE A 67 18.49 -2.67 -8.65
C ILE A 67 18.69 -1.78 -7.43
N ARG A 68 17.90 -1.97 -6.36
CA ARG A 68 18.03 -1.17 -5.13
C ARG A 68 19.41 -1.35 -4.50
N ALA A 69 19.92 -2.58 -4.40
CA ALA A 69 21.23 -2.86 -3.84
C ALA A 69 22.35 -2.21 -4.67
N ALA A 70 22.27 -2.30 -6.00
CA ALA A 70 23.23 -1.69 -6.91
C ALA A 70 23.25 -0.15 -6.77
N LEU A 71 22.09 0.50 -6.79
CA LEU A 71 21.97 1.95 -6.63
C LEU A 71 22.44 2.42 -5.24
N ASN A 72 22.12 1.69 -4.18
CA ASN A 72 22.58 2.04 -2.83
C ASN A 72 24.09 1.94 -2.70
N LYS A 73 24.71 0.93 -3.32
CA LYS A 73 26.18 0.77 -3.32
C LYS A 73 26.85 1.95 -4.02
N THR A 74 26.38 2.34 -5.21
CA THR A 74 26.96 3.45 -5.96
C THR A 74 26.73 4.79 -5.26
N ALA A 75 25.54 5.04 -4.71
CA ALA A 75 25.23 6.26 -3.96
C ALA A 75 26.14 6.42 -2.74
N LYS A 76 26.30 5.37 -1.92
CA LYS A 76 27.20 5.40 -0.75
C LYS A 76 28.65 5.69 -1.14
N GLN A 77 29.12 5.10 -2.24
CA GLN A 77 30.47 5.34 -2.75
C GLN A 77 30.65 6.79 -3.24
N ALA A 78 29.65 7.34 -3.94
CA ALA A 78 29.68 8.72 -4.42
C ALA A 78 29.70 9.72 -3.25
N LEU A 79 28.87 9.51 -2.22
CA LEU A 79 28.83 10.36 -1.04
C LEU A 79 30.15 10.32 -0.26
N LYS A 80 30.75 9.13 -0.10
CA LYS A 80 32.05 8.99 0.55
C LYS A 80 33.14 9.79 -0.19
N LYS A 81 33.18 9.70 -1.52
CA LYS A 81 34.12 10.47 -2.35
C LYS A 81 33.91 11.97 -2.20
N ALA A 82 32.65 12.43 -2.23
CA ALA A 82 32.33 13.85 -2.08
C ALA A 82 32.76 14.40 -0.71
N SER A 83 32.63 13.61 0.36
CA SER A 83 33.09 14.00 1.70
C SER A 83 34.61 13.99 1.89
N GLN A 84 35.36 13.41 0.95
CA GLN A 84 36.82 13.27 1.03
C GLN A 84 37.59 14.34 0.26
N VAL A 85 36.92 15.36 -0.29
CA VAL A 85 37.56 16.52 -0.90
C VAL A 85 37.91 17.52 0.22
N PRO A 86 39.20 17.86 0.44
CA PRO A 86 39.62 18.83 1.45
C PRO A 86 39.24 20.28 1.08
#